data_AF-A0AAV5G875-F1
#
_entry.id   AF-A0AAV5G875-F1
#
_cell.length_a   1.000
_cell.length_b   1.000
_cell.length_c   1.000
_cell.angle_alpha   90.00
_cell.angle_beta   90.00
_cell.angle_gamma   90.00
#
_symmetry.space_group_name_H-M   'P 1'
#
loop_
_entity.id
_entity.type
_entity.pdbx_description
1 polymer ?
#
loop_
_entity_poly.entity_id
_entity_poly.type
_entity_poly.pdbx_seq_one_letter_code
_entity_poly.pdbx_strand_id
1 'polypeptide(L)'
;MRGLIVDYVGVLDGPDEDVKRWQTLLSAAKANGVDTAILSNDPGGPAAEPIREWEYKGIVDAVILSGEVGAEKPDRAAFQAAADALELPLSDCVMVDDNILNVRAAVENSMVGMLYTVFDRTSVEIQAVFDLEGEF
;
A
#
# COMPACT_ATOMS: atom_id res chain seq x y z
N MET A 1 0.55 7.48 12.42
CA MET A 1 1.05 6.39 11.56
C MET A 1 2.15 6.95 10.67
N ARG A 2 3.09 6.14 10.19
CA ARG A 2 4.23 6.60 9.37
C ARG A 2 4.34 5.94 8.01
N GLY A 3 3.85 4.72 7.85
CA GLY A 3 3.91 3.97 6.59
C GLY A 3 2.54 3.66 6.03
N LEU A 4 2.33 3.88 4.73
CA LEU A 4 1.15 3.47 3.98
C LEU A 4 1.55 2.39 2.96
N ILE A 5 1.09 1.17 3.18
CA ILE A 5 1.32 0.02 2.31
C ILE A 5 -0.01 -0.32 1.63
N VAL A 6 -0.01 -0.40 0.30
CA VAL A 6 -1.21 -0.65 -0.49
C VAL A 6 -1.03 -1.86 -1.41
N ASP A 7 -2.09 -2.63 -1.63
CA ASP A 7 -2.09 -3.63 -2.71
C ASP A 7 -2.05 -2.94 -4.09
N TYR A 8 -1.68 -3.69 -5.12
CA TYR A 8 -1.76 -3.24 -6.50
C TYR A 8 -3.04 -3.72 -7.18
N VAL A 9 -3.21 -5.04 -7.33
CA VAL A 9 -4.36 -5.62 -8.03
C VAL A 9 -5.61 -5.45 -7.16
N GLY A 10 -6.69 -4.93 -7.74
CA GLY A 10 -7.93 -4.62 -7.03
C GLY A 10 -7.94 -3.27 -6.30
N VAL A 11 -6.80 -2.56 -6.24
CA VAL A 11 -6.66 -1.27 -5.54
C VAL A 11 -6.16 -0.16 -6.47
N LEU A 12 -5.00 -0.36 -7.09
CA LEU A 12 -4.30 0.64 -7.92
C LEU A 12 -4.40 0.38 -9.43
N ASP A 13 -5.02 -0.72 -9.85
CA ASP A 13 -5.22 -1.11 -11.26
C ASP A 13 -6.68 -0.91 -11.74
N GLY A 14 -7.43 -0.08 -11.02
CA GLY A 14 -8.80 0.29 -11.35
C GLY A 14 -8.93 1.26 -12.55
N PRO A 15 -10.11 1.89 -12.72
CA PRO A 15 -10.32 2.88 -13.77
C PRO A 15 -9.33 4.06 -13.68
N ASP A 16 -8.97 4.65 -14.83
CA ASP A 16 -8.01 5.76 -14.92
C ASP A 16 -8.29 6.94 -13.97
N GLU A 17 -9.58 7.19 -13.67
CA GLU A 17 -9.99 8.22 -12.71
C GLU A 17 -9.54 7.87 -11.28
N ASP A 18 -9.81 6.66 -10.81
CA ASP A 18 -9.40 6.20 -9.48
C ASP A 18 -7.87 6.13 -9.36
N VAL A 19 -7.16 5.71 -10.41
CA VAL A 19 -5.69 5.70 -10.43
C VAL A 19 -5.13 7.10 -10.21
N LYS A 20 -5.70 8.13 -10.85
CA LYS A 20 -5.27 9.53 -10.65
C LYS A 20 -5.57 10.03 -9.25
N ARG A 21 -6.72 9.64 -8.68
CA ARG A 21 -7.08 9.98 -7.30
C ARG A 21 -6.12 9.34 -6.30
N TRP A 22 -5.75 8.07 -6.50
CA TRP A 22 -4.72 7.38 -5.73
C TRP A 22 -3.36 8.07 -5.82
N GLN A 23 -2.90 8.44 -7.01
CA GLN A 23 -1.65 9.18 -7.19
C GLN A 23 -1.65 10.52 -6.43
N THR A 24 -2.80 11.21 -6.42
CA THR A 24 -2.97 12.48 -5.70
C THR A 24 -2.90 12.25 -4.17
N LEU A 25 -3.58 11.22 -3.67
CA LEU A 25 -3.57 10.84 -2.25
C LEU A 25 -2.18 10.41 -1.77
N LEU A 26 -1.49 9.56 -2.54
CA LEU A 26 -0.11 9.12 -2.22
C LEU A 26 0.87 10.28 -2.23
N SER A 27 0.75 11.21 -3.19
CA SER A 27 1.55 12.43 -3.24
C SER A 27 1.34 13.30 -2.00
N ALA A 28 0.09 13.46 -1.55
CA ALA A 28 -0.21 14.21 -0.33
C ALA A 28 0.30 13.50 0.93
N ALA A 29 0.17 12.18 1.02
CA ALA A 29 0.74 11.39 2.11
C ALA A 29 2.26 11.58 2.21
N LYS A 30 2.95 11.46 1.08
CA LYS A 30 4.40 11.68 0.98
C LYS A 30 4.80 13.11 1.35
N ALA A 31 4.05 14.11 0.92
CA ALA A 31 4.28 15.51 1.32
C ALA A 31 4.10 15.73 2.83
N ASN A 32 3.29 14.88 3.50
CA ASN A 32 3.11 14.88 4.95
C ASN A 32 4.12 13.99 5.70
N GLY A 33 5.16 13.49 5.02
CA GLY A 33 6.20 12.65 5.62
C GLY A 33 5.77 11.20 5.89
N VAL A 34 4.78 10.70 5.15
CA VAL A 34 4.37 9.29 5.15
C VAL A 34 5.18 8.54 4.10
N ASP A 35 5.85 7.47 4.50
CA ASP A 35 6.55 6.56 3.59
C ASP A 35 5.53 5.62 2.92
N THR A 36 5.65 5.40 1.62
CA THR A 36 4.63 4.72 0.81
C THR A 36 5.20 3.50 0.10
N ALA A 37 4.48 2.37 0.14
CA ALA A 37 4.89 1.17 -0.59
C ALA A 37 3.72 0.44 -1.24
N ILE A 38 4.02 -0.30 -2.30
CA ILE A 38 3.14 -1.32 -2.85
C ILE A 38 3.59 -2.69 -2.32
N LEU A 39 2.66 -3.48 -1.81
CA LEU A 39 2.87 -4.90 -1.48
C LEU A 39 1.87 -5.74 -2.26
N SER A 40 2.35 -6.41 -3.32
CA SER A 40 1.51 -7.19 -4.23
C SER A 40 1.85 -8.67 -4.20
N ASN A 41 0.82 -9.52 -4.15
CA ASN A 41 0.94 -10.96 -4.39
C ASN A 41 1.10 -11.23 -5.89
N ASP A 42 2.20 -10.76 -6.46
CA ASP A 42 2.57 -10.94 -7.85
C ASP A 42 3.84 -11.81 -7.95
N PRO A 43 3.93 -12.73 -8.94
CA PRO A 43 5.12 -13.56 -9.16
C PRO A 43 6.40 -12.77 -9.50
N GLY A 44 6.28 -11.49 -9.87
CA GLY A 44 7.39 -10.63 -10.26
C GLY A 44 7.85 -10.85 -11.70
N GLY A 45 9.14 -10.58 -11.93
CA GLY A 45 9.74 -10.69 -13.26
C GLY A 45 9.25 -9.63 -14.25
N PRO A 46 9.41 -9.84 -15.57
CA PRO A 46 9.13 -8.81 -16.58
C PRO A 46 7.67 -8.36 -16.67
N ALA A 47 6.72 -9.22 -16.29
CA ALA A 47 5.29 -8.88 -16.33
C ALA A 47 4.90 -7.86 -15.25
N ALA A 48 5.66 -7.78 -14.16
CA ALA A 48 5.42 -6.86 -13.06
C ALA A 48 6.03 -5.46 -13.29
N GLU A 49 6.61 -5.19 -14.47
CA GLU A 49 7.18 -3.89 -14.80
C GLU A 49 6.20 -2.72 -14.65
N PRO A 50 4.90 -2.85 -15.04
CA PRO A 50 3.92 -1.80 -14.77
C PRO A 50 3.74 -1.46 -13.28
N ILE A 51 4.02 -2.40 -12.37
CA ILE A 51 3.98 -2.16 -10.92
C ILE A 51 5.24 -1.40 -10.50
N ARG A 52 6.42 -1.86 -10.92
CA ARG A 52 7.71 -1.20 -10.59
C ARG A 52 7.81 0.23 -11.12
N GLU A 53 7.15 0.54 -12.22
CA GLU A 53 7.05 1.89 -12.76
C GLU A 53 6.51 2.92 -11.75
N TRP A 54 5.73 2.48 -10.74
CA TRP A 54 5.28 3.36 -9.64
C TRP A 54 6.44 3.82 -8.76
N GLU A 55 7.37 2.92 -8.43
CA GLU A 55 8.60 3.25 -7.70
C GLU A 55 9.56 4.04 -8.58
N TYR A 56 9.79 3.62 -9.83
CA TYR A 56 10.73 4.30 -10.73
C TYR A 56 10.35 5.76 -11.03
N LYS A 57 9.04 6.04 -11.04
CA LYS A 57 8.50 7.41 -11.17
C LYS A 57 8.38 8.16 -9.85
N GLY A 58 8.70 7.51 -8.73
CA GLY A 58 8.64 8.08 -7.38
C GLY A 58 7.23 8.31 -6.84
N ILE A 59 6.22 7.65 -7.42
CA ILE A 59 4.82 7.69 -6.96
C ILE A 59 4.69 7.01 -5.59
N VAL A 60 5.42 5.90 -5.41
CA VAL A 60 5.66 5.26 -4.11
C VAL A 60 7.16 5.15 -3.86
N ASP A 61 7.55 4.91 -2.61
CA ASP A 61 8.94 4.80 -2.20
C ASP A 61 9.52 3.40 -2.40
N ALA A 62 8.67 2.36 -2.38
CA ALA A 62 9.08 0.98 -2.61
C ALA A 62 7.99 0.12 -3.27
N VAL A 63 8.38 -0.86 -4.08
CA VAL A 63 7.51 -1.92 -4.60
C VAL A 63 8.01 -3.29 -4.11
N ILE A 64 7.13 -4.05 -3.48
CA ILE A 64 7.40 -5.39 -2.96
C ILE A 64 6.50 -6.38 -3.68
N LEU A 65 7.12 -7.35 -4.34
CA LEU A 65 6.45 -8.39 -5.11
C LEU A 65 6.72 -9.75 -4.46
N SER A 66 5.64 -10.48 -4.15
CA SER A 66 5.73 -11.74 -3.39
C SER A 66 6.69 -12.78 -3.98
N GLY A 67 6.72 -12.93 -5.31
CA GLY A 67 7.60 -13.89 -5.97
C GLY A 67 9.09 -13.54 -5.89
N GLU A 68 9.43 -12.29 -5.60
CA GLU A 68 10.81 -11.80 -5.47
C GLU A 68 11.32 -11.88 -4.03
N VAL A 69 10.44 -11.61 -3.06
CA VAL A 69 10.76 -11.72 -1.64
C VAL A 69 10.56 -13.13 -1.08
N GLY A 70 9.84 -14.00 -1.81
CA GLY A 70 9.60 -15.40 -1.42
C GLY A 70 8.54 -15.57 -0.32
N ALA A 71 7.70 -14.56 -0.10
CA ALA A 71 6.61 -14.57 0.85
C ALA A 71 5.42 -13.77 0.30
N GLU A 72 4.20 -14.25 0.53
CA GLU A 72 2.97 -13.62 0.05
C GLU A 72 2.03 -13.28 1.21
N LYS A 73 1.19 -12.26 1.06
CA LYS A 73 0.10 -12.01 2.00
C LYS A 73 -0.84 -13.23 1.97
N PRO A 74 -1.35 -13.72 3.12
CA PRO A 74 -1.37 -13.09 4.43
C PRO A 74 -0.20 -13.45 5.37
N ASP A 75 0.93 -13.98 4.88
CA ASP A 75 2.05 -14.34 5.76
C ASP A 75 2.73 -13.10 6.35
N ARG A 76 3.08 -13.18 7.65
CA ARG A 76 3.79 -12.11 8.37
C ARG A 76 5.03 -11.61 7.62
N ALA A 77 5.76 -12.52 6.97
CA ALA A 77 7.00 -12.22 6.28
C ALA A 77 6.78 -11.24 5.10
N ALA A 78 5.65 -11.29 4.41
CA ALA A 78 5.33 -10.36 3.34
C ALA A 78 5.12 -8.93 3.87
N PHE A 79 4.35 -8.78 4.96
CA PHE A 79 4.18 -7.49 5.62
C PHE A 79 5.50 -6.95 6.18
N GLN A 80 6.31 -7.82 6.78
CA GLN A 80 7.62 -7.44 7.33
C GLN A 80 8.56 -6.94 6.22
N ALA A 81 8.59 -7.60 5.05
CA ALA A 81 9.39 -7.16 3.92
C ALA A 81 9.00 -5.74 3.44
N ALA A 82 7.70 -5.43 3.40
CA ALA A 82 7.22 -4.09 3.05
C ALA A 82 7.57 -3.05 4.12
N ALA A 83 7.42 -3.37 5.40
CA ALA A 83 7.79 -2.46 6.49
C ALA A 83 9.32 -2.22 6.56
N ASP A 84 10.12 -3.25 6.33
CA ASP A 84 11.58 -3.17 6.28
C ASP A 84 12.06 -2.28 5.12
N ALA A 85 11.41 -2.36 3.96
CA ALA A 85 11.69 -1.49 2.82
C ALA A 85 11.42 0.00 3.12
N LEU A 86 10.49 0.28 4.03
CA LEU A 86 10.20 1.63 4.53
C LEU A 86 11.01 2.00 5.77
N GLU A 87 11.86 1.11 6.30
CA GLU A 87 12.58 1.28 7.56
C GLU A 87 11.66 1.56 8.77
N LEU A 88 10.49 0.92 8.80
CA LEU A 88 9.46 1.09 9.83
C LEU A 88 9.16 -0.21 10.59
N PRO A 89 8.78 -0.13 11.87
CA PRO A 89 8.12 -1.26 12.52
C PRO A 89 6.70 -1.44 11.97
N LEU A 90 6.22 -2.69 11.90
CA LEU A 90 4.84 -3.00 11.48
C LEU A 90 3.77 -2.19 12.23
N SER A 91 4.00 -1.87 13.51
CA SER A 91 3.07 -1.08 14.33
C SER A 91 2.87 0.35 13.85
N ASP A 92 3.78 0.87 13.02
CA ASP A 92 3.70 2.22 12.45
C ASP A 92 3.16 2.21 11.01
N CYS A 93 2.78 1.03 10.49
CA CYS A 93 2.30 0.84 9.12
C CYS A 93 0.78 0.62 9.05
N VAL A 94 0.20 1.15 7.98
CA VAL A 94 -1.18 0.89 7.54
C VAL A 94 -1.12 -0.04 6.33
N MET A 95 -1.93 -1.09 6.31
CA MET A 95 -2.15 -1.96 5.15
C MET A 95 -3.53 -1.69 4.54
N VAL A 96 -3.56 -1.34 3.26
CA VAL A 96 -4.79 -1.22 2.46
C VAL A 96 -4.83 -2.35 1.45
N ASP A 97 -5.87 -3.17 1.50
CA ASP A 97 -6.00 -4.37 0.66
C ASP A 97 -7.48 -4.65 0.38
N ASP A 98 -7.82 -5.17 -0.79
CA ASP A 98 -9.20 -5.52 -1.15
C ASP A 98 -9.61 -6.90 -0.63
N ASN A 99 -8.63 -7.72 -0.22
CA ASN A 99 -8.86 -9.02 0.38
C ASN A 99 -8.89 -8.94 1.92
N ILE A 100 -10.06 -9.21 2.49
CA ILE A 100 -10.27 -9.20 3.95
C ILE A 100 -9.34 -10.14 4.72
N LEU A 101 -8.86 -11.23 4.12
CA LEU A 101 -7.90 -12.12 4.79
C LEU A 101 -6.54 -11.45 4.98
N ASN A 102 -6.09 -10.68 4.00
CA ASN A 102 -4.84 -9.90 4.08
C ASN A 102 -4.97 -8.79 5.12
N VAL A 103 -6.08 -8.04 5.09
CA VAL A 103 -6.37 -6.97 6.06
C VAL A 103 -6.38 -7.50 7.49
N ARG A 104 -7.05 -8.63 7.72
CA ARG A 104 -7.09 -9.26 9.05
C ARG A 104 -5.71 -9.70 9.52
N ALA A 105 -4.93 -10.32 8.63
CA ALA A 105 -3.58 -10.74 8.97
C ALA A 105 -2.65 -9.56 9.26
N ALA A 106 -2.80 -8.43 8.56
CA ALA A 106 -2.08 -7.20 8.87
C ALA A 106 -2.38 -6.73 10.32
N VAL A 107 -3.66 -6.72 10.71
CA VAL A 107 -4.09 -6.39 12.08
C VAL A 107 -3.52 -7.37 13.11
N GLU A 108 -3.56 -8.68 12.82
CA GLU A 108 -2.97 -9.73 13.68
C GLU A 108 -1.44 -9.57 13.84
N ASN A 109 -0.80 -8.87 12.91
CA ASN A 109 0.63 -8.53 12.93
C ASN A 109 0.94 -7.12 13.44
N SER A 110 -0.02 -6.49 14.13
CA SER A 110 0.07 -5.17 14.77
C SER A 110 0.02 -3.96 13.84
N MET A 111 -0.30 -4.14 12.56
CA MET A 111 -0.55 -3.02 11.64
C MET A 111 -1.96 -2.45 11.85
N VAL A 112 -2.21 -1.26 11.33
CA VAL A 112 -3.57 -0.80 11.06
C VAL A 112 -4.03 -1.39 9.73
N GLY A 113 -5.16 -2.10 9.69
CA GLY A 113 -5.70 -2.69 8.45
C GLY A 113 -6.92 -1.94 7.94
N MET A 114 -6.97 -1.64 6.65
CA MET A 114 -8.09 -1.01 5.95
C MET A 114 -8.55 -1.89 4.78
N LEU A 115 -9.83 -2.27 4.79
CA LEU A 115 -10.43 -3.00 3.67
C LEU A 115 -10.80 -2.02 2.56
N TYR A 116 -10.16 -2.18 1.41
CA TYR A 116 -10.51 -1.46 0.20
C TYR A 116 -11.73 -2.11 -0.46
N THR A 117 -12.77 -1.31 -0.66
CA THR A 117 -13.94 -1.72 -1.47
C THR A 117 -14.29 -0.69 -2.52
N VAL A 118 -14.12 0.59 -2.15
CA VAL A 118 -14.28 1.76 -3.01
C VAL A 118 -13.33 2.85 -2.54
N PHE A 119 -12.90 3.70 -3.46
CA PHE A 119 -11.97 4.79 -3.16
C PHE A 119 -12.52 5.76 -2.12
N ASP A 120 -13.75 6.28 -2.30
CA ASP A 120 -14.34 7.32 -1.45
C ASP A 120 -14.37 6.97 0.04
N ARG A 121 -14.57 5.68 0.36
CA ARG A 121 -14.57 5.21 1.75
C ARG A 121 -13.15 5.15 2.30
N THR A 122 -12.23 4.57 1.53
CA THR A 122 -10.87 4.28 1.98
C THR A 122 -10.02 5.55 2.07
N SER A 123 -10.23 6.51 1.16
CA SER A 123 -9.53 7.79 1.20
C SER A 123 -9.84 8.57 2.47
N VAL A 124 -11.07 8.51 2.99
CA VAL A 124 -11.44 9.15 4.27
C VAL A 124 -10.70 8.48 5.44
N GLU A 125 -10.59 7.15 5.45
CA GLU A 125 -9.85 6.42 6.49
C GLU A 125 -8.35 6.76 6.47
N ILE A 126 -7.75 6.82 5.28
CA ILE A 126 -6.34 7.20 5.09
C ILE A 126 -6.11 8.65 5.55
N GLN A 127 -6.96 9.59 5.13
CA GLN A 127 -6.86 10.99 5.54
C GLN A 127 -6.91 11.12 7.08
N ALA A 128 -7.84 10.41 7.72
CA ALA A 128 -7.99 10.47 9.17
C ALA A 128 -6.76 9.90 9.92
N VAL A 129 -6.16 8.82 9.43
CA VAL A 129 -5.06 8.14 10.13
C VAL A 129 -3.70 8.84 9.95
N PHE A 130 -3.54 9.59 8.86
CA PHE A 130 -2.33 10.35 8.52
C PHE A 130 -2.48 11.86 8.65
N ASP A 131 -3.63 12.36 9.13
CA ASP A 131 -3.92 13.79 9.31
C ASP A 131 -3.71 14.60 8.00
N LEU A 132 -4.26 14.08 6.90
CA LEU A 132 -4.17 14.73 5.59
C LEU A 132 -5.33 15.70 5.39
N GLU A 133 -5.01 16.92 4.97
CA GLU A 133 -5.99 17.93 4.57
C GLU A 133 -6.21 17.92 3.05
N GLY A 134 -7.47 17.94 2.59
CA GLY A 134 -7.82 18.02 1.17
C GLY A 134 -9.09 17.27 0.81
N GLU A 135 -9.47 17.32 -0.47
CA GLU A 135 -10.45 16.42 -1.07
C GLU A 135 -9.72 15.57 -2.12
N PHE A 136 -9.88 14.25 -2.05
CA PHE A 136 -9.19 13.26 -2.89
C PHE A 136 -10.18 12.39 -3.65
#